data_AF-A0A969WUB0-F1
#
_entry.id   AF-A0A969WUB0-F1
#
_cell.length_a   1.000
_cell.length_b   1.000
_cell.length_c   1.000
_cell.angle_alpha   90.00
_cell.angle_beta   90.00
_cell.angle_gamma   90.00
#
_symmetry.space_group_name_H-M   'P 1'
#
loop_
_entity.id
_entity.type
_entity.pdbx_description
1 polymer ?
#
loop_
_entity_poly.entity_id
_entity_poly.type
_entity_poly.pdbx_seq_one_letter_code
_entity_poly.pdbx_strand_id
1 'polypeptide(L)' 'MAKEEVSCGVIEVLTNQISLPEEDLIRETAKVFGYARLGGNVQQAMKTGIEFALDKGLVSIKDDRFIIL' A
#
# COMPACT_ATOMS: atom_id res chain seq x y z
N MET A 1 -6.97 2.31 11.29
CA MET A 1 -6.23 1.05 11.09
C MET A 1 -4.80 1.29 11.48
N ALA A 2 -4.12 0.31 12.08
CA ALA A 2 -2.71 0.46 12.43
C ALA A 2 -1.87 0.50 11.15
N LYS A 3 -0.86 1.38 11.09
CA LYS A 3 -0.01 1.55 9.91
C LYS A 3 0.81 0.29 9.61
N GLU A 4 1.18 -0.46 10.65
CA GLU A 4 1.87 -1.75 10.56
C GLU A 4 1.00 -2.79 9.86
N GLU A 5 -0.29 -2.84 10.19
CA GLU A 5 -1.26 -3.75 9.56
C GLU A 5 -1.49 -3.38 8.10
N VAL A 6 -1.66 -2.08 7.80
CA VAL A 6 -1.76 -1.58 6.42
C VAL A 6 -0.50 -1.97 5.63
N SER A 7 0.68 -1.81 6.22
CA SER A 7 1.96 -2.16 5.60
C SER A 7 2.03 -3.64 5.25
N CYS A 8 1.53 -4.55 6.09
CA CYS A 8 1.38 -5.96 5.71
C CYS A 8 0.49 -6.15 4.48
N GLY A 9 -0.62 -5.40 4.39
CA GLY A 9 -1.47 -5.40 3.20
C GLY A 9 -0.76 -4.87 1.93
N VAL A 10 0.06 -3.83 2.07
CA VAL A 10 0.91 -3.31 0.97
C VAL A 10 1.88 -4.38 0.46
N ILE A 11 2.52 -5.11 1.38
CA ILE A 11 3.45 -6.19 1.04
C ILE A 11 2.73 -7.35 0.36
N GLU A 12 1.55 -7.75 0.84
CA GLU A 12 0.71 -8.76 0.18
C GLU A 12 0.37 -8.36 -1.26
N VAL A 13 -0.05 -7.11 -1.48
CA VAL A 13 -0.39 -6.60 -2.82
C VAL A 13 0.84 -6.62 -3.75
N LEU A 14 1.99 -6.11 -3.31
CA LEU A 14 3.19 -6.05 -4.15
C LEU A 14 3.83 -7.42 -4.35
N THR A 15 3.63 -8.37 -3.44
CA THR A 15 4.03 -9.77 -3.65
C THR A 15 3.24 -10.41 -4.80
N ASN A 16 1.95 -10.10 -4.90
CA ASN A 16 1.08 -10.65 -5.94
C ASN A 16 1.16 -9.90 -7.28
N GLN A 17 1.38 -8.58 -7.27
CA GLN A 17 1.33 -7.73 -8.48
C GLN A 17 2.71 -7.22 -8.93
N ILE A 18 3.78 -7.50 -8.18
CA ILE A 18 5.18 -7.16 -8.44
C ILE A 18 5.49 -5.66 -8.37
N SER A 19 4.71 -4.83 -9.08
CA SER A 19 4.93 -3.39 -9.17
C SER A 19 3.63 -2.63 -9.46
N LEU A 20 3.36 -1.57 -8.71
CA LEU A 20 2.16 -0.73 -8.90
C LEU A 20 2.45 0.77 -8.74
N PRO A 21 1.78 1.65 -9.50
CA PRO A 21 1.74 3.08 -9.17
C PRO A 21 0.99 3.33 -7.86
N GLU A 22 1.22 4.49 -7.22
CA GLU A 22 0.66 4.81 -5.89
C GLU A 22 -0.87 4.67 -5.83
N GLU A 23 -1.59 5.21 -6.82
CA GLU A 23 -3.05 5.20 -6.81
C GLU A 23 -3.63 3.78 -6.87
N ASP A 24 -3.02 2.91 -7.66
CA ASP A 24 -3.43 1.51 -7.76
C ASP A 24 -3.04 0.75 -6.50
N LEU A 25 -1.84 0.99 -5.95
CA LEU A 25 -1.43 0.38 -4.68
C LEU A 25 -2.38 0.74 -3.54
N ILE A 26 -2.80 2.00 -3.43
CA ILE A 26 -3.82 2.45 -2.47
C ILE A 26 -5.13 1.67 -2.67
N ARG A 27 -5.60 1.56 -3.90
CA ARG A 27 -6.87 0.90 -4.22
C ARG A 27 -6.82 -0.60 -3.90
N GLU A 28 -5.77 -1.28 -4.33
CA GLU A 28 -5.60 -2.73 -4.12
C GLU A 28 -5.37 -3.04 -2.65
N THR A 29 -4.59 -2.22 -1.93
CA THR A 29 -4.42 -2.38 -0.48
C THR A 29 -5.75 -2.22 0.25
N ALA A 30 -6.59 -1.24 -0.12
CA ALA A 30 -7.90 -1.08 0.48
C ALA A 30 -8.83 -2.30 0.25
N LYS A 31 -8.72 -2.97 -0.90
CA LYS A 31 -9.47 -4.21 -1.19
C LYS A 31 -9.06 -5.37 -0.29
N VAL A 32 -7.78 -5.48 0.08
CA VAL A 32 -7.30 -6.50 1.05
C VAL A 32 -8.08 -6.39 2.36
N PHE A 33 -8.41 -5.17 2.79
CA PHE A 33 -9.18 -4.90 4.01
C PHE A 33 -10.71 -4.87 3.81
N GLY A 34 -11.21 -5.27 2.64
CA GLY A 34 -12.64 -5.36 2.34
C GLY A 34 -13.32 -4.01 2.08
N TYR A 35 -12.58 -2.92 1.85
CA TYR A 35 -13.18 -1.63 1.54
C TYR A 35 -13.66 -1.57 0.08
N ALA A 36 -14.98 -1.49 -0.10
CA ALA A 36 -15.60 -1.35 -1.43
C ALA A 36 -15.45 0.06 -2.03
N ARG A 37 -15.15 1.09 -1.21
CA ARG A 37 -15.01 2.48 -1.65
C ARG A 37 -13.84 3.16 -0.93
N LEU A 38 -13.10 3.99 -1.65
CA LEU A 38 -12.06 4.87 -1.10
C LEU A 38 -12.69 6.18 -0.64
N GLY A 39 -13.02 6.26 0.65
CA GLY A 39 -13.26 7.55 1.31
C GLY A 39 -11.94 8.18 1.78
N GLY A 40 -11.92 9.48 2.08
CA GLY A 40 -10.71 10.21 2.50
C GLY A 40 -9.96 9.54 3.65
N ASN A 41 -10.69 9.03 4.67
CA ASN A 41 -10.07 8.32 5.79
C ASN A 41 -9.40 7.00 5.39
N VAL A 42 -10.01 6.24 4.47
CA VAL A 42 -9.46 4.97 3.98
C VAL A 42 -8.21 5.25 3.14
N GLN A 43 -8.30 6.22 2.22
CA GLN A 43 -7.18 6.62 1.40
C GLN A 43 -5.99 7.08 2.25
N GLN A 44 -6.24 7.92 3.27
CA GLN A 44 -5.18 8.38 4.16
C GLN A 44 -4.56 7.23 4.96
N ALA A 45 -5.37 6.27 5.43
CA ALA A 45 -4.84 5.09 6.12
C ALA A 45 -3.93 4.25 5.21
N MET A 46 -4.30 4.05 3.93
CA MET A 46 -3.46 3.34 2.96
C MET A 46 -2.13 4.08 2.73
N LYS A 47 -2.18 5.40 2.52
CA LYS A 47 -1.00 6.25 2.35
C LYS A 47 -0.04 6.14 3.53
N THR A 48 -0.55 6.26 4.76
CA THR A 48 0.28 6.13 5.97
C THR A 48 0.91 4.74 6.11
N GLY A 49 0.24 3.68 5.64
CA GLY A 49 0.84 2.33 5.59
C GLY A 49 1.94 2.19 4.54
N ILE A 50 1.75 2.80 3.36
CA ILE A 50 2.76 2.85 2.30
C ILE A 50 3.99 3.62 2.78
N GLU A 51 3.80 4.79 3.38
CA GLU A 51 4.86 5.61 3.99
C GLU A 51 5.63 4.81 5.04
N PHE A 52 4.92 4.10 5.92
CA PHE A 52 5.56 3.24 6.92
C PHE A 52 6.38 2.11 6.28
N ALA A 53 5.89 1.49 5.20
CA ALA A 53 6.63 0.43 4.49
C ALA A 53 7.91 0.98 3.82
N LEU A 54 7.85 2.20 3.28
CA LEU A 54 9.02 2.92 2.75
C LEU A 54 10.03 3.21 3.85
N ASP A 55 9.58 3.78 4.97
CA ASP A 55 10.44 4.14 6.11
C ASP A 55 11.16 2.91 6.70
N LYS A 56 10.52 1.74 6.63
CA LYS A 56 11.09 0.46 7.06
C LYS A 56 11.98 -0.22 6.02
N GLY A 57 12.07 0.32 4.80
CA GLY A 57 12.82 -0.29 3.72
C GLY A 57 12.26 -1.64 3.29
N LEU A 58 10.94 -1.83 3.40
CA LEU A 58 10.24 -3.04 2.95
C LEU A 58 9.80 -2.93 1.48
N VAL A 59 9.65 -1.70 1.00
CA VAL A 59 9.31 -1.37 -0.40
C VAL A 59 10.20 -0.23 -0.88
N SER A 60 10.33 -0.08 -2.21
CA SER A 60 11.02 1.04 -2.83
C SER A 60 10.25 1.58 -4.02
N ILE A 61 10.59 2.78 -4.46
CA ILE A 61 10.03 3.41 -5.66
C ILE A 61 11.06 3.29 -6.79
N LYS A 62 10.64 2.72 -7.94
CA LYS A 62 11.40 2.68 -9.19
C LYS A 62 10.48 3.06 -10.34
N ASP A 63 10.92 3.98 -11.18
CA ASP A 63 10.16 4.45 -12.36
C ASP A 63 8.71 4.83 -12.01
N ASP A 64 8.52 5.61 -10.94
CA ASP A 64 7.23 6.06 -10.40
C ASP A 64 6.30 4.93 -9.92
N ARG A 65 6.85 3.73 -9.65
CA ARG A 65 6.10 2.58 -9.16
C ARG A 65 6.72 2.01 -7.90
N PHE A 66 5.87 1.55 -7.01
CA PHE A 66 6.26 0.82 -5.81
C PHE A 66 6.58 -0.63 -6.17
N ILE A 67 7.66 -1.15 -5.59
CA ILE A 67 8.09 -2.54 -5.68
C ILE A 67 8.44 -3.06 -4.29
N ILE A 68 8.26 -4.36 -4.07
CA ILE A 68 8.77 -5.04 -2.88
C ILE A 68 10.30 -5.17 -2.94
N LEU A 69 10.96 -5.09 -1.79
CA LEU A 69 12.42 -5.26 -1.64
C LEU A 69 12.81 -6.69 -1.24
#